data_AF-F5VT85-F1
#
_entry.id   AF-F5VT85-F1
#
_cell.length_a   1.000
_cell.length_b   1.000
_cell.length_c   1.000
_cell.angle_alpha   90.00
_cell.angle_beta   90.00
_cell.angle_gamma   90.00
#
_symmetry.space_group_name_H-M   'P 1'
#
loop_
_entity.id
_entity.type
_entity.pdbx_description
1 polymer ?
#
loop_
_entity_poly.entity_id
_entity_poly.type
_entity_poly.pdbx_seq_one_letter_code
_entity_poly.pdbx_strand_id
1 'polypeptide(L)' 'MGAVSAAVQYPDGGVWTYGEGSGGGWAFSNYYHGKKYHYSSIVSRWDSHSDKGEAPAGKTSYAWIWTEWGEQVAFYYDYK' A
#
# COMPACT_ATOMS: atom_id res chain seq x y z
N MET A 1 5.95 22.05 0.41
CA MET A 1 4.94 20.98 0.33
C MET A 1 5.26 20.16 -0.90
N GLY A 2 5.61 18.89 -0.74
CA GLY A 2 5.89 17.97 -1.86
C GLY A 2 4.59 17.50 -2.51
N ALA A 3 4.65 17.12 -3.79
CA ALA A 3 3.53 16.46 -4.44
C ALA A 3 3.34 15.04 -3.89
N VAL A 4 2.19 14.42 -4.13
CA VAL A 4 1.97 13.00 -3.81
C VAL A 4 1.47 12.34 -5.08
N SER A 5 1.98 11.15 -5.39
CA SER A 5 1.42 10.29 -6.44
C SER A 5 0.64 9.18 -5.76
N ALA A 6 -0.65 9.06 -6.06
CA ALA A 6 -1.50 8.02 -5.49
C ALA A 6 -2.50 7.52 -6.52
N ALA A 7 -2.87 6.25 -6.38
CA ALA A 7 -3.86 5.59 -7.20
C ALA A 7 -4.85 4.80 -6.33
N VAL A 8 -6.01 4.50 -6.91
CA VAL A 8 -7.07 3.70 -6.27
C VAL A 8 -7.58 2.62 -7.22
N GLN A 9 -7.87 1.44 -6.66
CA GLN A 9 -8.55 0.34 -7.34
C GLN A 9 -9.71 -0.19 -6.48
N TYR A 10 -10.71 -0.79 -7.11
CA TYR A 10 -11.92 -1.31 -6.45
C TYR A 10 -12.13 -2.82 -6.67
N PRO A 11 -11.22 -3.68 -6.17
CA PRO A 11 -11.31 -5.13 -6.38
C PRO A 11 -12.40 -5.77 -5.51
N ASP A 12 -13.33 -6.51 -6.13
CA ASP A 12 -14.33 -7.39 -5.47
C ASP A 12 -15.08 -6.78 -4.26
N GLY A 13 -15.43 -5.50 -4.35
CA GLY A 13 -16.11 -4.78 -3.26
C GLY A 13 -15.20 -4.31 -2.13
N GLY A 14 -13.88 -4.33 -2.34
CA GLY A 14 -12.88 -3.61 -1.57
C GLY A 14 -12.44 -2.29 -2.21
N VAL A 15 -11.59 -1.56 -1.49
CA VAL A 15 -10.97 -0.30 -1.93
C VAL A 15 -9.49 -0.36 -1.59
N TRP A 16 -8.63 -0.41 -2.61
CA TRP A 16 -7.19 -0.42 -2.45
C TRP A 16 -6.61 0.93 -2.88
N THR A 17 -5.90 1.60 -1.98
CA THR A 17 -5.22 2.88 -2.21
C THR A 17 -3.74 2.73 -1.95
N TYR A 18 -2.92 3.19 -2.86
CA TYR A 18 -1.46 3.08 -2.77
C TYR A 18 -0.80 4.29 -3.41
N GLY A 19 0.43 4.57 -2.99
CA GLY A 19 1.14 5.74 -3.49
C GLY A 19 2.43 6.05 -2.75
N GLU A 20 3.04 7.15 -3.14
CA GLU A 20 4.34 7.61 -2.64
C GLU A 20 4.38 9.14 -2.54
N GLY A 21 5.13 9.62 -1.54
CA GLY A 21 5.49 11.04 -1.42
C GLY A 21 6.44 11.46 -2.55
N SER A 22 6.33 12.70 -3.02
CA SER A 22 7.06 13.18 -4.20
C SER A 22 8.56 12.93 -4.09
N GLY A 23 9.01 12.05 -4.98
CA GLY A 23 10.40 11.75 -5.19
C GLY A 23 11.03 10.97 -4.06
N GLY A 24 10.33 10.51 -3.02
CA GLY A 24 10.90 9.77 -1.88
C GLY A 24 10.32 10.21 -0.53
N GLY A 25 10.90 9.70 0.55
CA GLY A 25 10.47 9.92 1.92
C GLY A 25 9.57 8.80 2.42
N TRP A 26 8.45 8.53 1.77
CA TRP A 26 7.54 7.48 2.23
C TRP A 26 6.69 6.93 1.10
N ALA A 27 6.26 5.68 1.27
CA ALA A 27 5.29 5.05 0.40
C ALA A 27 4.32 4.18 1.21
N PHE A 28 3.12 3.95 0.69
CA PHE A 28 2.04 3.26 1.41
C PHE A 28 1.19 2.36 0.51
N SER A 29 0.60 1.34 1.12
CA SER A 29 -0.38 0.43 0.53
C SER A 29 -1.46 0.11 1.56
N ASN A 30 -2.67 0.62 1.34
CA ASN A 30 -3.81 0.43 2.24
C ASN A 30 -4.95 -0.26 1.51
N TYR A 31 -5.51 -1.33 2.08
CA TYR A 31 -6.61 -2.07 1.48
C TYR A 31 -7.76 -2.22 2.47
N TYR A 32 -8.96 -1.83 2.07
CA TYR A 32 -10.20 -2.12 2.78
C TYR A 32 -10.98 -3.19 2.03
N HIS A 33 -11.54 -4.17 2.74
CA HIS A 33 -12.53 -5.08 2.16
C HIS A 33 -13.71 -5.32 3.11
N GLY A 34 -14.93 -5.09 2.63
CA GLY A 34 -16.13 -5.15 3.46
C GLY A 34 -16.57 -6.54 3.92
N LYS A 35 -16.17 -7.61 3.21
CA LYS A 35 -16.71 -8.97 3.42
C LYS A 35 -15.66 -10.04 3.68
N LYS A 36 -14.40 -9.77 3.32
CA LYS A 36 -13.33 -10.76 3.29
C LYS A 36 -12.15 -10.34 4.15
N TYR A 37 -11.45 -11.34 4.67
CA TYR A 37 -10.13 -11.10 5.24
C TYR A 37 -9.18 -10.72 4.11
N HIS A 38 -8.29 -9.76 4.36
CA HIS A 38 -7.46 -9.19 3.31
C HIS A 38 -6.14 -8.68 3.87
N TYR A 39 -5.23 -8.36 2.95
CA TYR A 39 -3.96 -7.72 3.29
C TYR A 39 -3.55 -6.72 2.23
N SER A 40 -2.65 -5.82 2.63
CA SER A 40 -1.88 -4.96 1.75
C SER A 40 -0.40 -5.09 2.11
N SER A 41 0.47 -5.00 1.10
CA SER A 41 1.90 -4.96 1.32
C SER A 41 2.57 -3.97 0.38
N ILE A 42 3.77 -3.56 0.80
CA ILE A 42 4.65 -2.71 0.04
C ILE A 42 6.08 -3.24 0.17
N VAL A 43 6.86 -3.14 -0.90
CA VAL A 43 8.26 -3.55 -0.92
C VAL A 43 9.10 -2.60 -1.77
N SER A 44 10.23 -2.18 -1.23
CA SER A 44 11.31 -1.55 -1.98
C SER A 44 11.87 -2.51 -3.01
N ARG A 45 12.02 -2.05 -4.25
CA ARG A 45 12.73 -2.80 -5.28
C ARG A 45 14.25 -2.63 -5.19
N TRP A 46 14.76 -1.75 -4.32
CA TRP A 46 16.19 -1.48 -4.18
C TRP A 46 16.84 -2.44 -3.19
N ASP A 47 16.24 -2.63 -2.01
CA ASP A 47 16.83 -3.40 -0.90
C ASP A 47 15.89 -4.45 -0.29
N SER A 48 14.69 -4.61 -0.85
CA SER A 48 13.64 -5.50 -0.34
C SER A 48 13.07 -5.10 1.03
N HIS A 49 13.34 -3.89 1.51
CA HIS A 49 12.67 -3.36 2.70
C HIS A 49 11.16 -3.33 2.45
N SER A 50 10.39 -3.87 3.39
CA SER A 50 8.96 -4.12 3.16
C SER A 50 8.15 -4.02 4.44
N ASP A 51 6.86 -3.76 4.24
CA ASP A 51 5.86 -3.80 5.29
C ASP A 51 4.59 -4.51 4.78
N LYS A 52 3.86 -5.12 5.71
CA LYS A 52 2.61 -5.84 5.42
C LYS A 52 1.61 -5.63 6.55
N GLY A 53 0.42 -5.18 6.19
CA GLY A 53 -0.73 -5.12 7.06
C GLY A 53 -1.76 -6.15 6.68
N GLU A 54 -2.40 -6.75 7.66
CA GLU A 54 -3.54 -7.65 7.47
C GLU A 54 -4.74 -7.16 8.27
N ALA A 55 -5.95 -7.40 7.76
CA ALA A 55 -7.17 -6.97 8.40
C ALA A 55 -8.32 -7.95 8.20
N PRO A 56 -9.17 -8.14 9.23
CA PRO A 56 -10.45 -8.84 9.04
C PRO A 56 -11.41 -7.98 8.21
N ALA A 57 -12.49 -8.62 7.75
CA ALA A 57 -13.56 -7.95 7.02
C ALA A 57 -14.08 -6.70 7.75
N GLY A 58 -14.37 -5.65 6.98
CA GLY A 58 -14.89 -4.37 7.49
C GLY A 58 -13.84 -3.47 8.14
N LYS A 59 -12.56 -3.84 8.13
CA LYS A 59 -11.44 -2.99 8.54
C LYS A 59 -10.52 -2.72 7.35
N THR A 60 -9.51 -1.87 7.57
CA THR A 60 -8.48 -1.54 6.58
C THR A 60 -7.16 -2.12 7.03
N SER A 61 -6.44 -2.81 6.14
CA SER A 61 -5.03 -3.13 6.31
C SER A 61 -4.16 -1.95 5.90
N TYR A 62 -3.09 -1.70 6.65
CA TYR A 62 -2.16 -0.59 6.43
C TYR A 62 -0.74 -1.14 6.31
N ALA A 63 -0.01 -0.70 5.28
CA ALA A 63 1.40 -0.99 5.11
C ALA A 63 2.12 0.27 4.64
N TRP A 64 3.31 0.55 5.17
CA TRP A 64 4.09 1.70 4.78
C TRP A 64 5.59 1.48 5.01
N ILE A 65 6.43 2.15 4.22
CA ILE A 65 7.88 2.19 4.40
C ILE A 65 8.40 3.60 4.20
N TRP A 66 9.56 3.90 4.79
CA TRP A 66 10.36 5.04 4.35
C TRP A 66 11.04 4.71 3.02
N THR A 67 11.18 5.72 2.17
CA THR A 67 11.84 5.60 0.87
C THR A 67 12.88 6.70 0.68
N GLU A 68 13.89 6.43 -0.12
CA GLU A 68 14.90 7.40 -0.56
C GLU A 68 14.49 8.12 -1.85
N TRP A 69 15.29 9.11 -2.24
CA TRP A 69 14.95 9.89 -3.42
C TRP A 69 15.05 9.07 -4.71
N GLY A 70 13.95 8.93 -5.45
CA GLY A 70 13.86 8.12 -6.68
C GLY A 70 13.75 6.62 -6.45
N GLU A 71 13.56 6.19 -5.20
CA GLU A 71 13.38 4.78 -4.87
C GLU A 71 12.13 4.19 -5.50
N GLN A 72 12.28 3.02 -6.13
CA GLN A 72 11.16 2.33 -6.76
C GLN A 72 10.53 1.33 -5.80
N VAL A 73 9.21 1.35 -5.70
CA VAL A 73 8.45 0.45 -4.84
C VAL A 73 7.46 -0.40 -5.65
N ALA A 74 7.06 -1.53 -5.08
CA ALA A 74 5.96 -2.34 -5.57
C ALA A 74 4.86 -2.43 -4.50
N PHE A 75 3.61 -2.31 -4.92
CA PHE A 75 2.44 -2.35 -4.06
C PHE A 75 1.62 -3.60 -4.39
N TYR A 76 1.14 -4.29 -3.35
CA TYR A 76 0.28 -5.46 -3.51
C TYR A 76 -0.93 -5.41 -2.56
N TYR A 77 -1.97 -6.15 -2.94
CA TYR A 77 -3.12 -6.49 -2.12
C TYR A 77 -3.58 -7.91 -2.44
N ASP A 78 -4.32 -8.52 -1.52
CA ASP A 78 -5.06 -9.75 -1.79
C ASP A 78 -6.17 -9.96 -0.74
N TYR A 79 -7.07 -10.90 -1.00
CA TYR A 79 -8.18 -11.23 -0.12
C TYR A 79 -8.56 -12.72 -0.19
N LYS A 80 -9.15 -13.22 0.90
CA LYS A 80 -9.66 -14.59 1.03
C LYS A 80 -11.18 -14.59 1.11
#